data_AF-A0A246F2V6-F1
#
_entry.id   AF-A0A246F2V6-F1
#
_cell.length_a   1.000
_cell.length_b   1.000
_cell.length_c   1.000
_cell.angle_alpha   90.00
_cell.angle_beta   90.00
_cell.angle_gamma   90.00
#
_symmetry.space_group_name_H-M   'P 1'
#
loop_
_entity.id
_entity.type
_entity.pdbx_description
1 polymer ?
#
loop_
_entity_poly.entity_id
_entity_poly.type
_entity_poly.pdbx_seq_one_letter_code
_entity_poly.pdbx_strand_id
1 'polypeptide(L)'
;SDNASIMEGHQVERFVAKMASGADGSSASSYQKSSATQHVLMKVETHNHPTAISPFPGASTGAGGEIRDEGATGRGSRPKSGLTGFSVSNLHLPGTNEPWEQNPIGKPEHIASPLQIMIEGPLGGAAFN
;
A
#
# COMPACT_ATOMS: atom_id res chain seq x y z
N SER A 1 -4.31 -19.54 9.69
CA SER A 1 -3.18 -19.03 8.90
C SER A 1 -3.77 -18.34 7.70
N ASP A 2 -3.33 -17.13 7.39
CA ASP A 2 -3.94 -16.25 6.38
C ASP A 2 -2.88 -15.31 5.76
N ASN A 3 -3.26 -14.52 4.76
CA ASN A 3 -2.38 -13.60 4.03
C ASN A 3 -1.89 -12.40 4.87
N ALA A 4 -2.55 -12.09 6.00
CA ALA A 4 -2.17 -11.03 6.93
C ALA A 4 -2.22 -11.53 8.39
N SER A 5 -1.50 -10.82 9.28
CA SER A 5 -1.61 -11.04 10.72
C SER A 5 -2.72 -10.17 11.31
N ILE A 6 -3.36 -10.64 12.38
CA ILE A 6 -4.41 -9.91 13.10
C ILE A 6 -4.05 -9.85 14.59
N MET A 7 -4.17 -8.66 15.18
CA MET A 7 -4.09 -8.46 16.63
C MET A 7 -5.42 -7.95 17.19
N GLU A 8 -5.62 -8.18 18.49
CA GLU A 8 -6.79 -7.65 19.18
C GLU A 8 -6.85 -6.12 19.05
N GLY A 9 -8.07 -5.60 18.98
CA GLY A 9 -8.32 -4.18 18.79
C GLY A 9 -9.26 -3.66 19.86
N HIS A 10 -9.98 -2.59 19.56
CA HIS A 10 -10.77 -1.88 20.56
C HIS A 10 -12.24 -1.83 20.17
N GLN A 11 -13.11 -1.63 21.17
CA GLN A 11 -14.49 -1.29 20.93
C GLN A 11 -14.59 0.10 20.31
N VAL A 12 -15.28 0.21 19.18
CA VAL A 12 -15.44 1.48 18.44
C VAL A 12 -16.87 1.64 17.94
N GLU A 13 -17.27 2.88 17.63
CA GLU A 13 -18.47 3.15 16.83
C GLU A 13 -18.11 3.16 15.34
N ARG A 14 -18.66 2.21 14.58
CA ARG A 14 -18.53 2.17 13.12
C ARG A 14 -19.71 2.88 12.48
N PHE A 15 -19.46 3.61 11.40
CA PHE A 15 -20.52 4.22 10.61
C PHE A 15 -20.77 3.36 9.36
N VAL A 16 -21.96 2.74 9.30
CA VAL A 16 -22.32 1.78 8.25
C VAL A 16 -23.64 2.18 7.59
N ALA A 17 -23.72 2.03 6.28
CA ALA A 17 -24.99 2.18 5.57
C ALA A 17 -25.86 0.96 5.87
N LYS A 18 -26.97 1.16 6.60
CA LYS A 18 -27.93 0.10 6.88
C LYS A 18 -28.85 -0.05 5.67
N MET A 19 -28.99 -1.28 5.18
CA MET A 19 -29.87 -1.58 4.06
C MET A 19 -31.32 -1.30 4.44
N ALA A 20 -32.06 -0.75 3.48
CA ALA A 20 -33.48 -0.48 3.63
C ALA A 20 -34.27 -1.72 4.05
N SER A 21 -34.02 -2.87 3.45
CA SER A 21 -34.63 -4.14 3.81
C SER A 21 -33.63 -5.04 4.54
N GLY A 22 -33.98 -5.44 5.77
CA GLY A 22 -33.26 -6.44 6.56
C GLY A 22 -34.24 -7.37 7.28
N ALA A 23 -33.71 -8.29 8.08
CA ALA A 23 -34.53 -9.23 8.89
C ALA A 23 -35.53 -8.52 9.82
N ASP A 24 -35.27 -7.26 10.17
CA ASP A 24 -36.07 -6.45 11.10
C ASP A 24 -37.09 -5.50 10.39
N GLY A 25 -37.29 -5.65 9.08
CA GLY A 25 -38.26 -4.87 8.29
C GLY A 25 -37.67 -3.91 7.26
N SER A 26 -38.55 -3.13 6.60
CA SER A 26 -38.20 -2.15 5.58
C SER A 26 -38.15 -0.73 6.15
N SER A 27 -37.00 -0.06 6.07
CA SER A 27 -36.73 1.32 6.45
C SER A 27 -35.99 2.05 5.33
N ALA A 28 -35.77 3.37 5.41
CA ALA A 28 -34.96 4.07 4.42
C ALA A 28 -33.46 3.80 4.65
N SER A 29 -32.70 3.53 3.59
CA SER A 29 -31.25 3.37 3.68
C SER A 29 -30.63 4.63 4.27
N SER A 30 -29.92 4.47 5.38
CA SER A 30 -29.28 5.57 6.11
C SER A 30 -27.98 5.09 6.73
N TYR A 31 -27.02 6.00 6.89
CA TYR A 31 -25.83 5.70 7.68
C TYR A 31 -26.18 5.72 9.18
N GLN A 32 -25.73 4.71 9.89
CA GLN A 32 -26.00 4.54 11.32
C GLN A 32 -24.72 4.14 12.05
N LYS A 33 -24.66 4.50 13.33
CA LYS A 33 -23.59 4.07 14.24
C LYS A 33 -23.85 2.63 14.66
N SER A 34 -22.80 1.82 14.68
CA SER A 34 -22.82 0.42 15.12
C SER A 34 -21.60 0.17 16.01
N SER A 35 -21.85 -0.17 17.27
CA SER A 35 -20.79 -0.54 18.22
C SER A 35 -20.27 -1.93 17.90
N ALA A 36 -18.95 -2.06 17.72
CA ALA A 36 -18.29 -3.34 17.50
C ALA A 36 -16.82 -3.30 17.94
N THR A 37 -16.26 -4.45 18.29
CA THR A 37 -14.81 -4.59 18.41
C THR A 37 -14.18 -4.58 17.02
N GLN A 38 -13.22 -3.68 16.80
CA GLN A 38 -12.51 -3.57 15.54
C GLN A 38 -11.05 -3.97 15.75
N HIS A 39 -10.75 -5.23 15.42
CA HIS A 39 -9.40 -5.78 15.38
C HIS A 39 -8.55 -5.09 14.31
N VAL A 40 -7.23 -5.22 14.44
CA VAL A 40 -6.26 -4.60 13.53
C VAL A 40 -5.57 -5.70 12.74
N LEU A 41 -5.66 -5.61 11.42
CA LEU A 41 -4.85 -6.41 10.50
C LEU A 41 -3.58 -5.65 10.13
N MET A 42 -2.53 -6.39 9.77
CA MET A 42 -1.28 -5.81 9.27
C MET A 42 -0.61 -6.75 8.25
N LYS A 43 -0.12 -6.16 7.17
CA LYS A 43 0.68 -6.81 6.13
C LYS A 43 1.70 -5.81 5.59
N VAL A 44 2.81 -6.34 5.08
CA VAL A 44 3.83 -5.59 4.33
C VAL A 44 4.30 -6.52 3.23
N GLU A 45 4.38 -5.99 2.02
CA GLU A 45 4.97 -6.68 0.87
C GLU A 45 6.09 -5.86 0.26
N THR A 46 6.87 -6.52 -0.61
CA THR A 46 7.90 -5.86 -1.40
C THR A 46 7.69 -6.19 -2.86
N HIS A 47 8.09 -5.29 -3.76
CA HIS A 47 7.93 -5.50 -5.20
C HIS A 47 9.22 -5.11 -5.95
N ASN A 48 10.35 -5.62 -5.42
CA ASN A 48 11.70 -5.14 -5.72
C ASN A 48 12.09 -5.36 -7.19
N HIS A 49 12.00 -6.60 -7.67
CA HIS A 49 12.46 -6.96 -9.01
C HIS A 49 11.69 -6.20 -10.10
N PRO A 50 10.34 -6.14 -10.09
CA PRO A 50 9.61 -5.40 -11.12
C PRO A 50 9.83 -3.89 -11.02
N THR A 51 10.01 -3.34 -9.81
CA THR A 51 10.32 -1.90 -9.63
C THR A 51 11.69 -1.54 -10.21
N ALA A 52 12.66 -2.45 -10.16
CA ALA A 52 13.95 -2.24 -10.81
C ALA A 52 13.86 -2.22 -12.35
N ILE A 53 12.84 -2.87 -12.95
CA ILE A 53 12.64 -2.91 -14.41
C ILE A 53 11.73 -1.77 -14.89
N SER A 54 10.60 -1.55 -14.21
CA SER A 54 9.63 -0.52 -14.55
C SER A 54 9.04 0.07 -13.26
N PRO A 55 9.61 1.19 -12.76
CA PRO A 55 9.37 1.64 -11.40
C PRO A 55 7.91 2.01 -11.11
N PHE A 56 7.26 2.76 -12.00
CA PHE A 56 5.87 3.18 -11.79
C PHE A 56 4.91 1.99 -11.63
N PRO A 57 4.75 1.07 -12.62
CA PRO A 57 3.85 -0.06 -12.46
C PRO A 57 4.37 -1.07 -11.43
N GLY A 58 5.69 -1.20 -11.24
CA GLY A 58 6.27 -2.05 -10.19
C GLY A 58 5.82 -1.63 -8.78
N ALA A 59 5.92 -0.34 -8.46
CA ALA A 59 5.46 0.20 -7.18
C ALA A 59 3.92 0.18 -7.05
N SER A 60 3.20 0.54 -8.14
CA SER A 60 1.73 0.55 -8.16
C SER A 60 1.16 -0.83 -7.87
N THR A 61 1.68 -1.87 -8.52
CA THR A 61 1.21 -3.25 -8.36
C THR A 61 1.67 -3.87 -7.04
N GLY A 62 2.81 -3.41 -6.48
CA GLY A 62 3.21 -3.72 -5.11
C GLY A 62 2.17 -3.25 -4.08
N ALA A 63 1.79 -1.97 -4.13
CA ALA A 63 0.73 -1.43 -3.26
C ALA A 63 -0.61 -2.14 -3.49
N GLY A 64 -0.99 -2.34 -4.76
CA GLY A 64 -2.25 -2.99 -5.08
C GLY A 64 -2.32 -4.48 -4.72
N GLY A 65 -1.18 -5.19 -4.71
CA GLY A 65 -1.10 -6.56 -4.22
C GLY A 65 -1.36 -6.64 -2.72
N GLU A 66 -0.66 -5.79 -1.98
CA GLU A 66 -0.76 -5.68 -0.52
C GLU A 66 -2.19 -5.33 -0.07
N ILE A 67 -2.82 -4.31 -0.67
CA ILE A 67 -4.20 -3.91 -0.38
C ILE A 67 -5.21 -5.05 -0.62
N ARG A 68 -4.97 -5.91 -1.62
CA ARG A 68 -5.83 -7.07 -1.88
C ARG A 68 -5.70 -8.14 -0.80
N ASP A 69 -4.50 -8.36 -0.28
CA ASP A 69 -4.28 -9.28 0.83
C ASP A 69 -4.96 -8.80 2.12
N GLU A 70 -4.89 -7.50 2.40
CA GLU A 70 -5.63 -6.89 3.50
C GLU A 70 -7.15 -7.05 3.32
N GLY A 71 -7.68 -6.94 2.11
CA GLY A 71 -9.10 -7.13 1.82
C GLY A 71 -9.56 -8.60 1.88
N ALA A 72 -8.68 -9.53 1.52
CA ALA A 72 -8.96 -10.97 1.46
C ALA A 72 -8.79 -11.70 2.81
N THR A 73 -8.30 -11.01 3.85
CA THR A 73 -8.08 -11.61 5.17
C THR A 73 -9.41 -12.08 5.80
N GLY A 74 -9.42 -13.31 6.31
CA GLY A 74 -10.53 -13.97 6.96
C GLY A 74 -11.69 -14.26 6.00
N ARG A 75 -12.82 -13.58 6.22
CA ARG A 75 -14.02 -13.68 5.36
C ARG A 75 -14.30 -12.36 4.66
N GLY A 76 -13.28 -11.54 4.49
CA GLY A 76 -13.36 -10.16 4.02
C GLY A 76 -13.07 -9.19 5.16
N SER A 77 -12.16 -8.26 4.89
CA SER A 77 -11.78 -7.17 5.78
C SER A 77 -11.63 -5.87 5.00
N ARG A 78 -11.27 -4.78 5.69
CA ARG A 78 -11.21 -3.44 5.11
C ARG A 78 -9.85 -2.80 5.35
N PRO A 79 -9.06 -2.55 4.30
CA PRO A 79 -7.85 -1.74 4.37
C PRO A 79 -8.11 -0.38 5.00
N LYS A 80 -7.13 0.15 5.75
CA LYS A 80 -7.30 1.42 6.48
C LYS A 80 -6.22 2.46 6.19
N SER A 81 -4.96 2.06 6.23
CA SER A 81 -3.82 2.98 6.04
C SER A 81 -2.63 2.20 5.52
N GLY A 82 -2.02 2.69 4.45
CA GLY A 82 -0.79 2.14 3.89
C GLY A 82 0.46 2.86 4.40
N LEU A 83 1.61 2.22 4.24
CA LEU A 83 2.93 2.81 4.34
C LEU A 83 3.72 2.47 3.07
N THR A 84 4.72 3.29 2.72
CA THR A 84 5.61 3.02 1.60
C THR A 84 7.06 3.19 2.01
N GLY A 85 7.95 2.39 1.43
CA GLY A 85 9.38 2.41 1.72
C GLY A 85 10.18 2.17 0.46
N PHE A 86 11.19 3.00 0.24
CA PHE A 86 12.15 2.86 -0.86
C PHE A 86 13.56 2.87 -0.30
N SER A 87 14.41 2.02 -0.87
CA SER A 87 15.85 2.05 -0.66
C SER A 87 16.49 1.87 -2.02
N VAL A 88 17.31 2.84 -2.42
CA VAL A 88 17.95 2.89 -3.72
C VAL A 88 19.42 3.29 -3.53
N SER A 89 20.25 3.07 -4.54
CA SER A 89 21.62 3.60 -4.54
C SER A 89 21.64 5.13 -4.67
N ASN A 90 22.84 5.70 -4.69
CA ASN A 90 23.09 7.13 -4.95
C ASN A 90 22.28 7.66 -6.15
N LEU A 91 21.69 8.85 -5.98
CA LEU A 91 20.77 9.42 -6.97
C LEU A 91 21.51 10.08 -8.12
N HIS A 92 22.70 10.64 -7.87
CA HIS A 92 23.44 11.44 -8.87
C HIS A 92 22.54 12.51 -9.49
N LEU A 93 21.97 13.38 -8.64
CA LEU A 93 21.02 14.41 -9.07
C LEU A 93 21.65 15.33 -10.15
N PRO A 94 20.93 15.66 -11.24
CA PRO A 94 21.46 16.55 -12.26
C PRO A 94 21.83 17.92 -11.70
N GLY A 95 23.06 18.37 -11.97
CA GLY A 95 23.57 19.66 -11.49
C GLY A 95 24.16 19.61 -10.08
N THR A 96 24.17 18.46 -9.41
CA THR A 96 24.93 18.26 -8.16
C THR A 96 26.22 17.49 -8.43
N ASN A 97 27.18 17.60 -7.52
CA ASN A 97 28.42 16.83 -7.54
C ASN A 97 28.79 16.43 -6.11
N GLU A 98 27.89 15.68 -5.48
CA GLU A 98 28.03 15.31 -4.08
C GLU A 98 29.30 14.47 -3.85
N PRO A 99 30.16 14.79 -2.87
CA PRO A 99 31.44 14.12 -2.67
C PRO A 99 31.34 12.59 -2.50
N TRP A 100 30.25 12.10 -1.89
CA TRP A 100 30.02 10.67 -1.68
C TRP A 100 29.49 9.94 -2.92
N GLU A 101 29.13 10.66 -3.99
CA GLU A 101 28.63 10.10 -5.24
C GLU A 101 29.68 10.13 -6.38
N GLN A 102 30.92 10.56 -6.13
CA GLN A 102 31.92 10.80 -7.18
C GLN A 102 32.46 9.54 -7.88
N ASN A 103 32.32 8.36 -7.27
CA ASN A 103 32.84 7.10 -7.80
C ASN A 103 31.69 6.14 -8.18
N PRO A 104 31.09 6.28 -9.38
CA PRO A 104 29.97 5.44 -9.79
C PRO A 104 30.43 4.01 -10.11
N ILE A 105 29.69 3.02 -9.61
CA ILE A 105 29.91 1.58 -9.87
C ILE A 105 29.25 1.14 -11.20
N GLY A 106 28.48 2.03 -11.84
CA GLY A 106 27.68 1.73 -13.02
C GLY A 106 26.39 0.99 -12.68
N LYS A 107 25.58 0.66 -13.70
CA LYS A 107 24.38 -0.18 -13.57
C LYS A 107 24.17 -1.01 -14.84
N PRO A 108 23.48 -2.16 -14.77
CA PRO A 108 22.98 -2.84 -15.96
C PRO A 108 22.10 -1.92 -16.83
N GLU A 109 22.18 -2.06 -18.14
CA GLU A 109 21.41 -1.22 -19.07
C GLU A 109 19.89 -1.46 -18.96
N HIS A 110 19.48 -2.69 -18.62
CA HIS A 110 18.09 -3.13 -18.59
C HIS A 110 17.35 -2.82 -17.27
N ILE A 111 17.98 -2.16 -16.31
CA ILE A 111 17.32 -1.72 -15.06
C ILE A 111 17.24 -0.19 -15.00
N ALA A 112 16.22 0.34 -14.33
CA ALA A 112 16.08 1.76 -14.04
C ALA A 112 17.23 2.28 -13.17
N SER A 113 17.59 3.56 -13.32
CA SER A 113 18.54 4.19 -12.39
C SER A 113 17.88 4.44 -11.02
N PRO A 114 18.68 4.59 -9.94
CA PRO A 114 18.15 4.99 -8.63
C PRO A 114 17.29 6.25 -8.69
N LEU A 115 17.73 7.26 -9.46
CA LEU A 115 16.98 8.49 -9.69
C LEU A 115 15.65 8.22 -10.41
N GLN A 116 15.65 7.40 -11.46
CA GLN A 116 14.42 7.05 -12.16
C GLN A 116 13.44 6.32 -11.25
N ILE A 117 13.92 5.40 -10.40
CA ILE A 117 13.09 4.72 -9.40
C ILE A 117 12.45 5.75 -8.45
N MET A 118 13.20 6.75 -7.99
CA MET A 118 12.68 7.77 -7.07
C MET A 118 11.80 8.84 -7.74
N ILE A 119 11.88 9.01 -9.06
CA ILE A 119 10.97 9.89 -9.82
C ILE A 119 9.64 9.17 -10.11
N GLU A 120 9.70 7.92 -10.54
CA GLU A 120 8.53 7.18 -11.05
C GLU A 120 7.87 6.29 -9.99
N GLY A 121 8.65 5.59 -9.17
CA GLY A 121 8.18 4.61 -8.20
C GLY A 121 7.24 5.19 -7.14
N PRO A 122 7.63 6.26 -6.41
CA PRO A 122 6.74 6.90 -5.44
C PRO A 122 5.42 7.39 -6.05
N LEU A 123 5.44 7.92 -7.27
CA LEU A 123 4.22 8.33 -7.98
C LEU A 123 3.33 7.14 -8.32
N GLY A 124 3.91 6.02 -8.73
CA GLY A 124 3.16 4.78 -8.96
C GLY A 124 2.52 4.23 -7.68
N GLY A 125 3.28 4.17 -6.58
CA GLY A 125 2.74 3.76 -5.28
C GLY A 125 1.63 4.68 -4.78
N ALA A 126 1.78 6.00 -4.96
CA ALA A 126 0.78 6.99 -4.57
C ALA A 126 -0.47 6.99 -5.47
N ALA A 127 -0.36 6.56 -6.72
CA ALA A 127 -1.52 6.45 -7.61
C ALA A 127 -2.48 5.32 -7.22
N PHE A 128 -2.06 4.40 -6.34
CA PHE A 128 -2.87 3.25 -5.92
C PHE A 128 -3.30 3.30 -4.45
N ASN A 129 -2.52 3.97 -3.58
CA ASN A 129 -2.87 4.19 -2.17
C ASN A 129 -4.00 5.20 -1.98
#